data_AF-A0A3A8ZPC7-F1
#
_entry.id   AF-A0A3A8ZPC7-F1
#
_cell.length_a   1.000
_cell.length_b   1.000
_cell.length_c   1.000
_cell.angle_alpha   90.00
_cell.angle_beta   90.00
_cell.angle_gamma   90.00
#
_symmetry.space_group_name_H-M   'P 1'
#
loop_
_entity.id
_entity.type
_entity.pdbx_description
1 polymer ?
#
loop_
_entity_poly.entity_id
_entity_poly.type
_entity_poly.pdbx_seq_one_letter_code
_entity_poly.pdbx_strand_id
1 'polypeptide(L)'
;MSQYENEFSNFPHKIITLHHFKDVDDTVAPIINQINTLRSQGLYNQASRIIENNKDILQKYVIDAVNCRTIEEEIQNTQKYAKKIQQQIYIQDDEPDFCEEDDIWIGVI
;
A
#
# COMPACT_ATOMS: atom_id res chain seq x y z
N MET A 1 -21.12 -6.42 3.42
CA MET A 1 -20.01 -6.16 2.47
C MET A 1 -18.77 -5.90 3.28
N SER A 2 -17.59 -6.44 2.91
CA SER A 2 -16.36 -6.15 3.65
C SER A 2 -16.09 -4.65 3.57
N GLN A 3 -15.86 -4.03 4.72
CA GLN A 3 -15.58 -2.60 4.80
C GLN A 3 -14.21 -2.26 4.15
N TYR A 4 -13.33 -3.24 4.04
CA TYR A 4 -11.96 -3.14 3.55
C TYR A 4 -11.68 -4.19 2.49
N GLU A 5 -10.74 -3.89 1.60
CA GLU A 5 -10.14 -4.87 0.71
C GLU A 5 -9.15 -5.74 1.49
N ASN A 6 -9.00 -7.02 1.15
CA ASN A 6 -8.09 -7.95 1.85
C ASN A 6 -7.37 -8.92 0.88
N GLU A 7 -7.16 -8.52 -0.38
CA GLU A 7 -6.42 -9.34 -1.35
C GLU A 7 -4.91 -9.32 -1.04
N PHE A 8 -4.39 -8.15 -0.70
CA PHE A 8 -2.98 -7.92 -0.36
C PHE A 8 -2.79 -7.27 1.02
N SER A 9 -3.85 -6.78 1.65
CA SER A 9 -3.86 -6.14 2.96
C SER A 9 -4.43 -7.07 4.04
N ASN A 10 -3.98 -6.86 5.29
CA ASN A 10 -4.62 -7.46 6.47
C ASN A 10 -5.23 -6.38 7.39
N PHE A 11 -5.44 -5.18 6.86
CA PHE A 11 -6.02 -4.06 7.58
C PHE A 11 -7.44 -4.39 8.09
N PRO A 12 -7.84 -3.94 9.30
CA PRO A 12 -7.07 -3.20 10.31
C PRO A 12 -6.32 -4.11 11.29
N HIS A 13 -6.28 -5.41 11.05
CA HIS A 13 -5.84 -6.41 12.03
C HIS A 13 -4.32 -6.55 12.13
N LYS A 14 -3.58 -6.04 11.15
CA LYS A 14 -2.12 -6.12 11.10
C LYS A 14 -1.54 -4.88 10.41
N ILE A 15 -0.38 -4.44 10.90
CA ILE A 15 0.40 -3.37 10.28
C ILE A 15 1.11 -3.91 9.04
N ILE A 16 1.12 -3.12 7.96
CA ILE A 16 1.90 -3.40 6.75
C ILE A 16 3.38 -3.64 7.09
N THR A 17 4.02 -4.57 6.39
CA THR A 17 5.48 -4.74 6.50
C THR A 17 6.19 -3.51 5.98
N LEU A 18 7.04 -2.90 6.79
CA LEU A 18 7.91 -1.82 6.34
C LEU A 18 9.05 -2.42 5.51
N HIS A 19 9.06 -2.13 4.21
CA HIS A 19 10.14 -2.54 3.33
C HIS A 19 11.29 -1.51 3.36
N HIS A 20 12.53 -2.00 3.52
CA HIS A 20 13.75 -1.19 3.43
C HIS A 20 14.38 -1.34 2.04
N PHE A 21 13.67 -0.87 1.02
CA PHE A 21 14.19 -0.88 -0.33
C PHE A 21 15.45 -0.02 -0.45
N LYS A 22 16.33 -0.40 -1.38
CA LYS A 22 17.61 0.22 -1.65
C LYS A 22 17.72 0.51 -3.13
N ASP A 23 18.45 1.59 -3.44
CA ASP A 23 18.89 1.84 -4.79
C ASP A 23 19.93 0.79 -5.21
N VAL A 24 20.00 0.56 -6.52
CA VAL A 24 20.99 -0.33 -7.14
C VAL A 24 22.40 0.19 -6.84
N ASP A 25 23.26 -0.70 -6.35
CA ASP A 25 24.68 -0.45 -6.09
C ASP A 25 25.57 -1.36 -6.96
N ASP A 26 26.89 -1.14 -6.90
CA ASP A 26 27.88 -1.90 -7.68
C ASP A 26 27.86 -3.40 -7.37
N THR A 27 27.33 -3.82 -6.21
CA THR A 27 27.28 -5.23 -5.82
C THR A 27 26.17 -5.99 -6.55
N VAL A 28 25.07 -5.31 -6.88
CA VAL A 28 23.89 -5.91 -7.54
C VAL A 28 23.75 -5.49 -9.01
N ALA A 29 24.43 -4.41 -9.42
CA ALA A 29 24.42 -3.90 -10.79
C ALA A 29 24.71 -4.96 -11.87
N PRO A 30 25.68 -5.89 -11.71
CA PRO A 30 25.93 -6.93 -12.71
C PRO A 30 24.70 -7.82 -12.98
N ILE A 31 23.98 -8.21 -11.92
CA ILE A 31 22.79 -9.06 -12.00
C ILE A 31 21.65 -8.32 -12.69
N ILE A 32 21.42 -7.05 -12.32
CA ILE A 32 20.37 -6.22 -12.92
C ILE A 32 20.65 -5.94 -14.40
N ASN A 33 21.90 -5.67 -14.76
CA ASN A 33 22.28 -5.47 -16.16
C ASN A 33 22.09 -6.74 -16.99
N GLN A 34 22.37 -7.91 -16.44
CA GLN A 34 22.09 -9.19 -17.09
C GLN A 34 20.57 -9.39 -17.32
N ILE A 35 19.75 -9.08 -16.31
CA ILE A 35 18.28 -9.15 -16.43
C ILE A 35 17.77 -8.20 -17.51
N ASN A 36 18.27 -6.96 -17.53
CA ASN A 36 17.86 -5.95 -18.51
C ASN A 36 18.28 -6.33 -19.93
N THR A 37 19.47 -6.90 -20.11
CA THR A 37 19.96 -7.40 -21.40
C THR A 37 19.08 -8.54 -21.92
N LEU A 38 18.69 -9.49 -21.06
CA LEU A 38 17.79 -10.58 -21.45
C LEU A 38 16.40 -10.05 -21.83
N ARG A 39 15.88 -9.06 -21.08
CA ARG A 39 14.60 -8.40 -21.39
C ARG A 39 14.65 -7.68 -22.73
N SER A 40 15.72 -6.94 -23.03
CA SER A 40 15.85 -6.25 -24.32
C SER A 40 15.98 -7.21 -25.51
N GLN A 41 16.40 -8.45 -25.27
CA GLN A 41 16.45 -9.53 -26.27
C GLN A 41 15.14 -10.34 -26.37
N GLY A 42 14.11 -10.01 -25.59
CA GLY A 42 12.85 -10.76 -25.53
C GLY A 42 12.95 -12.11 -24.80
N LEU A 43 14.07 -12.39 -24.12
CA LEU A 43 14.33 -13.64 -23.40
C LEU A 43 13.75 -13.62 -21.98
N TYR A 44 12.46 -13.30 -21.85
CA TYR A 44 11.80 -13.10 -20.55
C TYR A 44 11.84 -14.31 -19.63
N ASN A 45 11.77 -15.53 -20.17
CA ASN A 45 11.88 -16.76 -19.37
C ASN A 45 13.26 -16.90 -18.72
N GLN A 46 14.33 -16.51 -19.41
CA GLN A 46 15.68 -16.54 -18.85
C GLN A 46 15.86 -15.43 -17.81
N ALA A 47 15.35 -14.23 -18.09
CA ALA A 47 15.35 -13.13 -17.12
C ALA A 47 14.61 -13.53 -15.83
N SER A 48 13.44 -14.16 -15.95
CA SER A 48 12.64 -14.62 -14.80
C SER A 48 13.41 -15.63 -13.93
N ARG A 49 14.12 -16.58 -14.54
CA ARG A 49 14.96 -17.55 -13.80
C ARG A 49 16.08 -16.86 -13.02
N ILE A 50 16.72 -15.84 -13.59
CA ILE A 50 17.75 -15.08 -12.88
C ILE A 50 17.15 -14.34 -11.69
N ILE A 51 15.98 -13.73 -11.87
CA ILE A 51 15.29 -13.04 -10.77
C ILE A 51 14.98 -14.02 -9.64
N GLU A 52 14.40 -15.19 -9.94
CA GLU A 52 14.02 -16.18 -8.93
C GLU A 52 15.26 -16.75 -8.21
N ASN A 53 16.32 -17.08 -8.95
CA ASN A 53 17.56 -17.61 -8.37
C ASN A 53 18.30 -16.61 -7.49
N ASN A 54 18.03 -15.30 -7.62
CA ASN A 54 18.66 -14.24 -6.86
C ASN A 54 17.68 -13.47 -5.96
N LYS A 55 16.50 -14.05 -5.70
CA LYS A 55 15.38 -13.39 -5.01
C LYS A 55 15.75 -12.80 -3.65
N ASP A 56 16.51 -13.54 -2.85
CA ASP A 56 16.92 -13.12 -1.51
C ASP A 56 17.71 -11.80 -1.50
N ILE A 57 18.47 -11.56 -2.56
CA ILE A 57 19.27 -10.35 -2.76
C ILE A 57 18.39 -9.29 -3.42
N LEU A 58 17.74 -9.64 -4.54
CA LEU A 58 17.02 -8.69 -5.40
C LEU A 58 15.76 -8.12 -4.75
N GLN A 59 15.13 -8.80 -3.80
CA GLN A 59 13.92 -8.31 -3.11
C GLN A 59 14.10 -6.93 -2.45
N LYS A 60 15.33 -6.53 -2.13
CA LYS A 60 15.63 -5.22 -1.54
C LYS A 60 15.81 -4.13 -2.60
N TYR A 61 16.02 -4.48 -3.86
CA TYR A 61 16.39 -3.56 -4.93
C TYR A 61 15.33 -3.44 -6.02
N VAL A 62 14.33 -4.33 -6.01
CA VAL A 62 13.29 -4.39 -7.03
C VAL A 62 11.92 -4.35 -6.36
N ILE A 63 11.16 -3.31 -6.69
CA ILE A 63 9.74 -3.22 -6.35
C ILE A 63 8.95 -3.93 -7.45
N ASP A 64 8.11 -4.89 -7.05
CA ASP A 64 7.23 -5.62 -7.96
C ASP A 64 5.76 -5.21 -7.82
N ALA A 65 4.90 -5.81 -8.65
CA ALA A 65 3.48 -5.53 -8.65
C ALA A 65 2.80 -5.90 -7.31
N VAL A 66 3.29 -6.91 -6.58
CA VAL A 66 2.73 -7.29 -5.28
C VAL A 66 2.99 -6.19 -4.27
N ASN A 67 4.23 -5.67 -4.22
CA ASN A 67 4.57 -4.55 -3.34
C ASN A 67 3.68 -3.32 -3.61
N CYS A 68 3.51 -2.94 -4.87
CA CYS A 68 2.64 -1.81 -5.24
C CYS A 68 1.18 -2.04 -4.83
N ARG A 69 0.63 -3.23 -5.10
CA ARG A 69 -0.75 -3.58 -4.75
C ARG A 69 -0.98 -3.60 -3.24
N THR A 70 -0.06 -4.17 -2.48
CA THR A 70 -0.12 -4.14 -1.00
C THR A 70 -0.16 -2.70 -0.48
N ILE A 71 0.71 -1.82 -1.00
CA ILE A 71 0.75 -0.41 -0.58
C ILE A 71 -0.55 0.31 -0.96
N GLU A 72 -1.02 0.13 -2.19
CA GLU A 72 -2.25 0.76 -2.68
C GLU A 72 -3.48 0.34 -1.86
N GLU A 73 -3.62 -0.95 -1.57
CA GLU A 73 -4.71 -1.49 -0.78
C GLU A 73 -4.70 -0.99 0.67
N GLU A 74 -3.52 -0.95 1.30
CA GLU A 74 -3.33 -0.40 2.65
C GLU A 74 -3.67 1.10 2.71
N ILE A 75 -3.28 1.89 1.69
CA ILE A 75 -3.65 3.31 1.59
C ILE A 75 -5.16 3.46 1.45
N GLN A 76 -5.79 2.72 0.55
CA GLN A 76 -7.23 2.81 0.33
C GLN A 76 -8.01 2.42 1.59
N ASN A 77 -7.62 1.34 2.27
CA ASN A 77 -8.24 0.90 3.50
C ASN A 77 -8.05 1.91 4.64
N THR A 78 -6.86 2.50 4.76
CA THR A 78 -6.58 3.57 5.71
C THR A 78 -7.45 4.81 5.42
N GLN A 79 -7.65 5.17 4.16
CA GLN A 79 -8.55 6.27 3.77
C GLN A 79 -10.01 5.95 4.12
N LYS A 80 -10.49 4.73 3.84
CA LYS A 80 -11.84 4.28 4.23
C LYS A 80 -12.02 4.36 5.75
N TYR A 81 -10.99 3.99 6.52
CA TYR A 81 -10.99 4.09 7.97
C TYR A 81 -10.99 5.55 8.46
N ALA A 82 -10.09 6.39 7.95
CA ALA A 82 -10.00 7.79 8.32
C ALA A 82 -11.29 8.56 8.00
N LYS A 83 -11.90 8.29 6.83
CA LYS A 83 -13.21 8.87 6.46
C LYS A 83 -14.35 8.43 7.37
N LYS A 84 -14.25 7.25 7.99
CA LYS A 84 -15.25 6.77 8.96
C LYS A 84 -15.06 7.40 10.34
N ILE A 85 -13.90 7.99 10.64
CA ILE A 85 -13.65 8.73 11.88
C ILE A 85 -13.86 10.20 11.62
N GLN A 86 -15.10 10.64 11.49
CA GLN A 86 -15.61 11.88 12.11
C GLN A 86 -17.12 11.74 12.19
N GLN A 87 -17.63 11.12 13.27
CA GLN A 87 -18.95 11.49 13.74
C GLN A 87 -18.70 12.63 14.72
N GLN A 88 -18.94 13.86 14.28
CA GLN A 88 -18.83 15.02 15.15
C GLN A 88 -20.09 15.07 16.01
N ILE A 89 -19.89 15.03 17.33
CA ILE A 89 -20.98 15.19 18.30
C ILE A 89 -21.00 16.67 18.68
N TYR A 90 -21.99 17.39 18.17
CA TYR A 90 -22.23 18.78 18.54
C TYR A 90 -23.13 18.80 19.78
N ILE A 91 -22.64 19.35 20.89
CA ILE A 91 -23.42 19.57 22.11
C ILE A 91 -23.53 21.08 22.30
N GLN A 92 -24.57 21.67 21.71
CA GLN A 92 -24.83 23.10 21.75
C GLN A 92 -26.31 23.37 21.47
N ASP A 93 -26.82 24.48 21.98
CA ASP A 93 -28.24 24.84 21.90
C ASP A 93 -28.64 25.28 20.49
N ASP A 94 -27.73 25.97 19.79
CA ASP A 94 -27.93 26.43 18.42
C ASP A 94 -27.46 25.37 17.41
N GLU A 95 -28.15 25.27 16.28
CA GLU A 95 -27.77 24.38 15.17
C GLU A 95 -26.36 24.71 14.67
N PRO A 96 -25.47 23.73 14.45
CA PRO A 96 -24.14 23.99 13.92
C PRO A 96 -24.18 24.60 12.51
N ASP A 97 -23.41 25.66 12.28
CA ASP A 97 -23.32 26.32 10.96
C ASP A 97 -22.76 25.39 9.85
N PHE A 98 -22.08 24.29 10.20
CA PHE A 98 -21.51 23.29 9.28
C PHE A 98 -21.59 21.87 9.89
N CYS A 99 -22.08 20.88 9.12
CA CYS A 99 -22.13 19.45 9.50
C CYS A 99 -22.03 18.51 8.27
N GLU A 100 -21.60 17.26 8.49
CA GLU A 100 -21.52 16.20 7.46
C GLU A 100 -22.69 15.19 7.61
N GLU A 101 -22.96 14.42 6.55
CA GLU A 101 -23.95 13.33 6.58
C GLU A 101 -23.55 12.27 7.64
N ASP A 102 -24.50 11.86 8.49
CA ASP A 102 -24.33 10.98 9.67
C ASP A 102 -23.74 11.61 10.97
N ASP A 103 -23.50 12.93 11.04
CA ASP A 103 -23.17 13.62 12.29
C ASP A 103 -24.33 13.65 13.31
N ILE A 104 -24.00 13.76 14.61
CA ILE A 104 -24.99 13.81 15.69
C ILE A 104 -25.00 15.19 16.34
N TRP A 105 -26.12 15.90 16.25
CA TRP A 105 -26.38 17.09 17.05
C TRP A 105 -27.29 16.76 18.23
N ILE A 106 -26.86 17.17 19.42
CA ILE A 106 -27.61 17.07 20.67
C ILE A 106 -27.85 18.50 21.18
N GLY A 107 -29.07 19.02 20.96
CA GLY A 107 -29.52 20.25 21.60
C GLY A 107 -29.74 20.03 23.09
N VAL A 108 -29.22 20.92 23.95
CA VAL A 108 -29.49 20.89 25.38
C VAL A 108 -30.83 21.60 25.61
N ILE A 109 -31.80 20.90 26.21
CA ILE A 109 -33.13 21.43 26.58
C ILE A 109 -33.05 22.05 27.97
#